data_AF-A0A2N6AD13-F1
#
_entry.id   AF-A0A2N6AD13-F1
#
_cell.length_a   1.000
_cell.length_b   1.000
_cell.length_c   1.000
_cell.angle_alpha   90.00
_cell.angle_beta   90.00
_cell.angle_gamma   90.00
#
_symmetry.space_group_name_H-M   'P 1'
#
loop_
_entity.id
_entity.type
_entity.pdbx_description
1 polymer ?
#
loop_
_entity_poly.entity_id
_entity_poly.type
_entity_poly.pdbx_seq_one_letter_code
_entity_poly.pdbx_strand_id
1 'polypeptide(L)'
;MSDALHHLNKRKRVHTKELEPYPHPRKFKAFVDHAVYAAGILGPMFGALQVYKIWSTQNASGVSLSLFGSHVVFNIIWLIYGTLHKEKPIIIMYSLWIVVNTLVVIGTLLYS
;
A
#
# COMPACT_ATOMS: atom_id res chain seq x y z
N MET A 1 20.08 31.38 6.71
CA MET A 1 18.74 31.14 7.34
C MET A 1 18.18 29.73 7.10
N SER A 2 18.76 28.89 6.23
CA SER A 2 18.29 27.50 6.03
C SER A 2 18.75 26.51 7.13
N ASP A 3 19.87 26.79 7.79
CA ASP A 3 20.44 25.90 8.83
C ASP A 3 19.54 25.78 10.08
N ALA A 4 18.94 26.89 10.52
CA ALA A 4 18.08 26.92 11.71
C ALA A 4 16.83 26.04 11.56
N LEU A 5 16.26 25.97 10.34
CA LEU A 5 15.07 25.16 10.05
C LEU A 5 15.39 23.66 10.00
N HIS A 6 16.60 23.27 9.57
CA HIS A 6 17.04 21.88 9.50
C HIS A 6 17.08 21.22 10.90
N HIS A 7 17.40 21.99 11.94
CA HIS A 7 17.45 21.50 13.32
C HIS A 7 16.09 21.34 14.00
N LEU A 8 15.04 22.02 13.54
CA LEU A 8 13.72 21.97 14.17
C LEU A 8 13.10 20.57 14.13
N ASN A 9 13.24 19.88 12.99
CA ASN A 9 12.70 18.53 12.81
C ASN A 9 13.42 17.49 13.69
N LYS A 10 14.74 17.65 13.91
CA LYS A 10 15.50 16.80 14.84
C LYS A 10 15.07 17.06 16.29
N ARG A 11 14.89 18.32 16.70
CA ARG A 11 14.49 18.68 18.08
C ARG A 11 13.08 18.23 18.43
N LYS A 12 12.14 18.29 17.47
CA LYS A 12 10.75 17.85 17.68
C LYS A 12 10.67 16.35 18.02
N ARG A 13 11.51 15.52 17.40
CA ARG A 13 11.57 14.07 17.68
C ARG A 13 12.36 13.72 18.95
N VAL A 14 13.37 14.50 19.32
CA VAL A 14 14.11 14.33 20.59
C VAL A 14 13.22 14.59 21.81
N HIS A 15 12.24 15.49 21.71
CA HIS A 15 11.29 15.78 22.79
C HIS A 15 10.10 14.82 22.86
N THR A 16 9.78 14.11 21.78
CA THR A 16 8.78 13.03 21.79
C THR A 16 9.45 11.71 22.15
N LYS A 17 9.72 11.49 23.44
CA LYS A 17 10.44 10.32 24.00
C LYS A 17 9.88 8.94 23.58
N GLU A 18 8.66 8.86 23.07
CA GLU A 18 8.00 7.62 22.67
C GLU A 18 8.24 7.21 21.21
N LEU A 19 8.75 8.11 20.36
CA LEU A 19 8.95 7.80 18.94
C LEU A 19 10.36 7.27 18.71
N GLU A 20 10.49 6.05 18.18
CA GLU A 20 11.78 5.53 17.72
C GLU A 20 12.40 6.50 16.69
N PRO A 21 13.71 6.77 16.77
CA PRO A 21 14.37 7.69 15.83
C PRO A 21 14.28 7.13 14.41
N TYR A 22 13.82 7.95 13.46
CA TYR A 22 13.84 7.64 12.04
C TYR A 22 14.86 8.54 11.32
N PRO A 23 15.86 7.99 10.60
CA PRO A 23 16.10 6.56 10.36
C PRO A 23 16.63 5.82 11.60
N HIS A 24 16.20 4.56 11.81
CA HIS A 24 16.57 3.77 12.98
C HIS A 24 18.08 3.50 13.01
N PRO A 25 18.77 3.60 14.16
CA PRO A 25 20.22 3.38 14.27
C PRO A 25 20.65 1.96 13.87
N ARG A 26 19.72 1.00 13.78
CA ARG A 26 19.98 -0.36 13.31
C ARG A 26 19.66 -0.41 11.82
N LYS A 27 20.68 -0.67 11.00
CA LYS A 27 20.57 -0.72 9.52
C LYS A 27 19.43 -1.63 9.03
N PHE A 28 19.14 -2.73 9.73
CA PHE A 28 18.05 -3.64 9.37
C PHE A 28 16.66 -3.00 9.50
N LYS A 29 16.36 -2.32 10.60
CA LYS A 29 15.06 -1.64 10.78
C LYS A 29 14.88 -0.51 9.75
N ALA A 30 15.93 0.29 9.52
CA ALA A 30 15.90 1.33 8.49
C ALA A 30 15.73 0.76 7.06
N PHE A 31 16.27 -0.44 6.78
CA PHE A 31 16.04 -1.14 5.52
C PHE A 31 14.59 -1.59 5.37
N VAL A 32 14.01 -2.20 6.41
CA VAL A 32 12.60 -2.62 6.43
C VAL A 32 11.68 -1.41 6.22
N ASP A 33 11.96 -0.30 6.89
CA ASP A 33 11.20 0.94 6.74
C ASP A 33 11.13 1.42 5.28
N HIS A 34 12.23 1.31 4.53
CA HIS A 34 12.27 1.66 3.11
C HIS A 34 11.63 0.58 2.23
N ALA A 35 11.82 -0.69 2.58
CA ALA A 35 11.25 -1.82 1.87
C ALA A 35 9.71 -1.79 1.86
N VAL A 36 9.07 -1.27 2.92
CA VAL A 36 7.61 -1.10 2.98
C VAL A 36 7.09 -0.15 1.89
N TYR A 37 7.81 0.93 1.58
CA TYR A 37 7.43 1.82 0.48
C TYR A 37 7.52 1.12 -0.88
N ALA A 38 8.58 0.33 -1.09
CA ALA A 38 8.73 -0.45 -2.31
C ALA A 38 7.64 -1.53 -2.42
N ALA A 39 7.39 -2.28 -1.35
CA ALA A 39 6.36 -3.31 -1.29
C ALA A 39 4.95 -2.74 -1.53
N GLY A 40 4.68 -1.52 -1.02
CA GLY A 40 3.41 -0.83 -1.22
C GLY A 40 3.07 -0.53 -2.69
N ILE A 41 4.08 -0.45 -3.56
CA ILE A 41 3.91 -0.25 -5.01
C ILE A 41 4.03 -1.57 -5.77
N LEU A 42 5.05 -2.38 -5.43
CA LEU A 42 5.33 -3.65 -6.11
C LEU A 42 4.19 -4.65 -5.93
N GLY A 43 3.57 -4.72 -4.74
CA GLY A 43 2.44 -5.60 -4.48
C GLY A 43 1.27 -5.40 -5.47
N PRO A 44 0.67 -4.19 -5.51
CA PRO A 44 -0.36 -3.87 -6.50
C PRO A 44 0.10 -4.04 -7.96
N MET A 45 1.37 -3.73 -8.27
CA MET A 45 1.91 -3.92 -9.61
C MET A 45 1.89 -5.39 -10.04
N PHE A 46 2.26 -6.32 -9.16
CA PHE A 46 2.12 -7.74 -9.44
C PHE A 46 0.66 -8.17 -9.51
N GLY A 47 -0.22 -7.60 -8.69
CA GLY A 47 -1.67 -7.78 -8.83
C GLY A 47 -2.20 -7.34 -10.20
N ALA A 48 -1.65 -6.27 -10.79
CA ALA A 48 -2.02 -5.82 -12.12
C ALA A 48 -1.68 -6.84 -13.23
N LEU A 49 -0.73 -7.76 -13.01
CA LEU A 49 -0.48 -8.86 -13.95
C LEU A 49 -1.68 -9.82 -14.04
N GLN A 50 -2.41 -10.03 -12.92
CA GLN A 50 -3.64 -10.83 -12.93
C GLN A 50 -4.75 -10.12 -13.73
N VAL A 51 -4.85 -8.79 -13.59
CA VAL A 51 -5.76 -7.98 -14.42
C VAL A 51 -5.38 -8.14 -15.89
N TYR A 52 -4.12 -7.93 -16.25
CA TYR A 52 -3.66 -8.09 -17.62
C TYR A 52 -4.00 -9.48 -18.19
N LYS A 53 -3.76 -10.54 -17.41
CA LYS A 53 -4.10 -11.91 -17.81
C LYS A 53 -5.58 -12.03 -18.16
N ILE A 54 -6.49 -11.65 -17.26
CA ILE A 54 -7.95 -11.79 -17.47
C ILE A 54 -8.39 -11.03 -18.72
N TRP A 55 -7.96 -9.77 -18.86
CA TRP A 55 -8.42 -8.89 -19.94
C TRP A 55 -7.77 -9.25 -21.30
N SER A 56 -6.53 -9.74 -21.31
CA SER A 56 -5.85 -10.17 -22.53
C SER A 56 -6.31 -11.54 -23.00
N THR A 57 -6.54 -12.50 -22.08
CA THR A 57 -7.03 -13.83 -22.45
C THR A 57 -8.55 -13.88 -22.58
N GLN A 58 -9.25 -12.81 -22.17
CA GLN A 58 -10.71 -12.74 -22.08
C GLN A 58 -11.29 -13.97 -21.38
N ASN A 59 -10.60 -14.41 -20.34
CA ASN A 59 -10.91 -15.64 -19.64
C ASN A 59 -10.59 -15.48 -18.16
N ALA A 60 -11.63 -15.56 -17.33
CA ALA A 60 -11.54 -15.49 -15.88
C ALA A 60 -11.78 -16.85 -15.20
N SER A 61 -11.67 -17.95 -15.94
CA SER A 61 -11.83 -19.31 -15.41
C SER A 61 -10.86 -19.56 -14.25
N GLY A 62 -11.40 -19.98 -13.11
CA GLY A 62 -10.64 -20.22 -11.89
C GLY A 62 -10.39 -18.97 -11.02
N VAL A 63 -10.85 -17.78 -11.44
CA VAL A 63 -10.78 -16.57 -10.60
C VAL A 63 -12.01 -16.50 -9.71
N SER A 64 -11.81 -16.50 -8.39
CA SER A 64 -12.91 -16.44 -7.42
C SER A 64 -13.43 -15.02 -7.24
N LEU A 65 -14.64 -14.75 -7.76
CA LEU A 65 -15.33 -13.48 -7.58
C LEU A 65 -15.50 -13.11 -6.11
N SER A 66 -15.88 -14.08 -5.27
CA SER A 66 -16.08 -13.88 -3.83
C SER A 66 -14.78 -13.48 -3.12
N LEU A 67 -13.64 -14.05 -3.52
CA LEU A 67 -12.34 -13.70 -2.95
C LEU A 67 -11.96 -12.25 -3.29
N PHE A 68 -11.99 -11.88 -4.57
CA PHE A 68 -11.58 -10.56 -5.02
C PHE A 68 -12.58 -9.47 -4.61
N GLY A 69 -13.88 -9.77 -4.62
CA GLY A 69 -14.92 -8.88 -4.09
C GLY A 69 -14.75 -8.60 -2.60
N SER A 70 -14.47 -9.63 -1.80
CA SER A 70 -14.19 -9.45 -0.36
C SER A 70 -12.92 -8.63 -0.12
N HIS A 71 -11.89 -8.80 -0.96
CA HIS A 71 -10.68 -7.98 -0.87
C HIS A 71 -10.95 -6.50 -1.15
N VAL A 72 -11.84 -6.14 -2.07
CA VAL A 72 -12.23 -4.73 -2.29
C VAL A 72 -12.80 -4.13 -0.99
N VAL A 73 -13.70 -4.85 -0.32
CA VAL A 73 -14.29 -4.41 0.96
C VAL A 73 -13.22 -4.25 2.04
N PHE A 74 -12.35 -5.24 2.22
CA PHE A 74 -11.28 -5.16 3.22
C PHE A 74 -10.27 -4.06 2.92
N ASN A 75 -9.94 -3.82 1.64
CA ASN A 75 -9.04 -2.74 1.27
C ASN A 75 -9.62 -1.36 1.61
N ILE A 76 -10.95 -1.17 1.50
CA ILE A 76 -11.60 0.06 1.93
C ILE A 76 -11.44 0.25 3.43
N ILE A 77 -11.63 -0.80 4.25
CA ILE A 77 -11.42 -0.73 5.70
C ILE A 77 -9.98 -0.34 6.02
N TRP A 78 -9.00 -0.96 5.36
CA TRP A 78 -7.59 -0.63 5.53
C TRP A 78 -7.23 0.78 5.07
N LEU A 79 -7.86 1.27 3.99
CA LEU A 79 -7.67 2.63 3.52
C LEU A 79 -8.23 3.65 4.53
N ILE A 80 -9.40 3.39 5.11
CA ILE A 80 -9.96 4.18 6.21
C ILE A 80 -8.99 4.18 7.40
N TYR A 81 -8.49 3.01 7.79
CA TYR A 81 -7.51 2.92 8.87
C TYR A 81 -6.25 3.75 8.59
N GLY A 82 -5.65 3.59 7.40
CA GLY A 82 -4.45 4.31 7.00
C GLY A 82 -4.65 5.83 6.94
N THR A 83 -5.82 6.29 6.47
CA THR A 83 -6.15 7.72 6.44
C THR A 83 -6.32 8.31 7.84
N LEU A 84 -7.00 7.59 8.75
CA LEU A 84 -7.14 8.02 10.14
C LEU A 84 -5.79 8.11 10.89
N HIS A 85 -4.88 7.17 10.65
CA HIS A 85 -3.55 7.14 11.27
C HIS A 85 -2.48 7.94 10.51
N LYS A 86 -2.83 8.52 9.36
CA LYS A 86 -1.94 9.29 8.46
C LYS A 86 -0.72 8.50 7.97
N GLU A 87 -0.89 7.18 7.82
CA GLU A 87 0.15 6.26 7.37
C GLU A 87 0.21 6.22 5.83
N LYS A 88 1.06 7.08 5.25
CA LYS A 88 1.18 7.23 3.78
C LYS A 88 1.41 5.91 3.02
N PRO A 89 2.29 4.99 3.45
CA PRO A 89 2.52 3.74 2.72
C PRO A 89 1.26 2.88 2.64
N ILE A 90 0.50 2.81 3.73
CA ILE A 90 -0.75 2.06 3.82
C ILE A 90 -1.78 2.67 2.88
N ILE A 91 -1.95 3.99 2.92
CA ILE A 91 -2.91 4.70 2.06
C ILE A 91 -2.62 4.42 0.58
N ILE A 92 -1.36 4.56 0.14
CA ILE A 92 -0.97 4.35 -1.26
C ILE A 92 -1.20 2.90 -1.66
N MET A 93 -0.73 1.95 -0.85
CA MET A 93 -0.83 0.52 -1.14
C MET A 93 -2.28 0.08 -1.30
N TYR A 94 -3.15 0.42 -0.35
CA TYR A 94 -4.55 0.00 -0.40
C TYR A 94 -5.38 0.75 -1.45
N SER A 95 -5.04 2.00 -1.76
CA SER A 95 -5.65 2.71 -2.89
C SER A 95 -5.38 2.00 -4.22
N LEU A 96 -4.12 1.59 -4.45
CA LEU A 96 -3.75 0.84 -5.65
C LEU A 96 -4.42 -0.54 -5.69
N TRP A 97 -4.46 -1.24 -4.55
CA TRP A 97 -5.13 -2.54 -4.46
C TRP A 97 -6.63 -2.47 -4.70
N ILE A 98 -7.32 -1.40 -4.31
CA ILE A 98 -8.73 -1.19 -4.66
C ILE A 98 -8.89 -1.17 -6.18
N VAL A 99 -8.09 -0.36 -6.89
CA VAL A 99 -8.16 -0.28 -8.35
C VAL A 99 -7.93 -1.65 -8.99
N VAL A 100 -6.86 -2.35 -8.59
CA VAL A 100 -6.52 -3.67 -9.13
C VAL A 100 -7.64 -4.69 -8.87
N ASN A 101 -8.10 -4.82 -7.62
CA ASN A 101 -9.12 -5.82 -7.27
C ASN A 101 -10.47 -5.50 -7.91
N THR A 102 -10.83 -4.23 -8.06
CA THR A 102 -12.03 -3.83 -8.81
C THR A 102 -11.91 -4.21 -10.29
N LEU A 103 -10.76 -3.99 -10.93
CA LEU A 103 -10.53 -4.42 -12.32
C LEU A 103 -10.56 -5.95 -12.47
N VAL A 104 -10.07 -6.70 -11.48
CA VAL A 104 -10.22 -8.16 -11.46
C VAL A 104 -11.70 -8.54 -11.36
N VAL A 105 -12.45 -7.96 -10.41
CA VAL A 105 -13.88 -8.23 -10.25
C VAL A 105 -14.66 -7.94 -11.53
N ILE A 106 -14.42 -6.79 -12.17
CA ILE A 106 -15.07 -6.43 -13.44
C ILE A 106 -14.68 -7.42 -14.54
N GLY A 107 -13.39 -7.73 -14.68
CA GLY A 107 -12.93 -8.71 -15.67
C GLY A 107 -13.52 -10.09 -15.44
N THR A 108 -13.65 -10.52 -14.18
CA THR A 108 -14.29 -11.78 -13.83
C THR A 108 -15.78 -11.79 -14.17
N LEU A 109 -16.51 -10.70 -13.93
CA LEU A 109 -17.92 -10.63 -14.30
C LEU A 109 -18.16 -10.63 -15.81
N LEU A 110 -17.24 -10.06 -16.60
CA LEU A 110 -17.37 -9.96 -18.05
C LEU A 110 -16.90 -11.22 -18.80
N TYR A 111 -15.89 -11.91 -18.27
CA TYR A 111 -15.18 -13.01 -18.95
C TYR A 111 -15.25 -14.35 -18.19
N SER A 112 -16.25 -14.50 -17.31
CA SER A 112 -16.60 -15.78 -16.66
C SER A 112 -17.42 -16.69 -17.57
#